data_AF-A0A954G0J6-F1
#
_entry.id   AF-A0A954G0J6-F1
#
_cell.length_a   1.000
_cell.length_b   1.000
_cell.length_c   1.000
_cell.angle_alpha   90.00
_cell.angle_beta   90.00
_cell.angle_gamma   90.00
#
_symmetry.space_group_name_H-M   'P 1'
#
loop_
_entity.id
_entity.type
_entity.pdbx_description
1 polymer ?
#
loop_
_entity_poly.entity_id
_entity_poly.type
_entity_poly.pdbx_seq_one_letter_code
_entity_poly.pdbx_strand_id
1 'polypeptide(L)'
;TTEGSIPRLLKPKGPHLETVIEQLLAAEGDLPPCHVVNSSLSGEYIKRLFDSGRYDRDAAKLPGIDYVFIRYGLNDRAKRENFTENFPKDFHELLARLRKDHPHAVLVPMTVIPFSNEEASKEINDLVFQVAKEENLEVFDIYPRYAAELKKGFNMLNYRRYPVEKVPEKYQALVKPFILGGRVVVMDNELDSILGDLPGWYSDRHPNLAGYNVIADETAKYLAKQLRKQKTAQ
;
A
#
# COMPACT_ATOMS: atom_id res chain seq x y z
N THR A 1 2.60 -0.98 -1.50
CA THR A 1 2.23 -2.12 -0.64
C THR A 1 0.71 -2.35 -0.55
N THR A 2 -0.07 -1.92 -1.54
CA THR A 2 -1.54 -2.14 -1.61
C THR A 2 -1.96 -2.68 -2.98
N GLU A 3 -1.00 -3.29 -3.66
CA GLU A 3 -1.23 -3.85 -4.98
C GLU A 3 -2.14 -5.08 -4.91
N GLY A 4 -3.08 -5.15 -5.84
CA GLY A 4 -4.25 -5.99 -5.67
C GLY A 4 -4.16 -7.42 -6.18
N SER A 5 -3.16 -7.78 -7.00
CA SER A 5 -3.24 -8.99 -7.84
C SER A 5 -3.23 -10.27 -7.04
N ILE A 6 -2.28 -10.47 -6.12
CA ILE A 6 -2.18 -11.71 -5.34
C ILE A 6 -3.40 -11.90 -4.44
N PRO A 7 -3.85 -10.88 -3.67
CA PRO A 7 -5.08 -11.02 -2.90
C PRO A 7 -6.32 -11.35 -3.73
N ARG A 8 -6.49 -10.70 -4.90
CA ARG A 8 -7.61 -10.99 -5.81
C ARG A 8 -7.52 -12.36 -6.44
N LEU A 9 -6.32 -12.84 -6.75
CA LEU A 9 -6.11 -14.17 -7.31
C LEU A 9 -6.50 -15.27 -6.30
N LEU A 10 -6.11 -15.11 -5.04
CA LEU A 10 -6.37 -16.10 -4.00
C LEU A 10 -7.77 -16.01 -3.39
N LYS A 11 -8.35 -14.81 -3.31
CA LYS A 11 -9.64 -14.53 -2.67
C LYS A 11 -10.49 -13.58 -3.54
N PRO A 12 -10.87 -13.98 -4.76
CA PRO A 12 -11.50 -13.09 -5.76
C PRO A 12 -12.86 -12.52 -5.36
N LYS A 13 -13.56 -13.17 -4.43
CA LYS A 13 -14.87 -12.75 -3.92
C LYS A 13 -14.80 -12.03 -2.56
N GLY A 14 -13.60 -11.90 -2.00
CA GLY A 14 -13.41 -11.26 -0.70
C GLY A 14 -13.48 -9.74 -0.83
N PRO A 15 -13.81 -9.02 0.26
CA PRO A 15 -13.65 -7.58 0.26
C PRO A 15 -12.16 -7.26 0.12
N HIS A 16 -11.84 -6.39 -0.83
CA HIS A 16 -10.50 -5.87 -1.03
C HIS A 16 -10.39 -4.46 -0.45
N LEU A 17 -9.16 -3.95 -0.38
CA LEU A 17 -8.82 -2.69 0.29
C LEU A 17 -9.87 -1.58 0.08
N GLU A 18 -10.21 -1.30 -1.18
CA GLU A 18 -11.16 -0.26 -1.54
C GLU A 18 -12.55 -0.51 -0.92
N THR A 19 -13.10 -1.71 -1.09
CA THR A 19 -14.41 -2.09 -0.56
C THR A 19 -14.40 -2.12 0.97
N VAL A 20 -13.30 -2.52 1.60
CA VAL A 20 -13.19 -2.49 3.07
C VAL A 20 -13.21 -1.04 3.56
N ILE A 21 -12.50 -0.12 2.91
CA ILE A 21 -12.54 1.31 3.26
C ILE A 21 -13.96 1.86 3.09
N GLU A 22 -14.62 1.59 1.95
CA GLU A 22 -16.00 2.02 1.68
C GLU A 22 -16.97 1.51 2.75
N GLN A 23 -16.88 0.22 3.11
CA GLN A 23 -17.73 -0.39 4.14
C GLN A 23 -17.48 0.19 5.53
N LEU A 24 -16.22 0.45 5.90
CA LEU A 24 -15.88 1.04 7.19
C LEU A 24 -16.38 2.50 7.28
N LEU A 25 -16.24 3.28 6.21
CA LEU A 25 -16.78 4.65 6.16
C LEU A 25 -18.31 4.66 6.23
N ALA A 26 -18.97 3.75 5.52
CA ALA A 26 -20.43 3.61 5.58
C ALA A 26 -20.92 3.21 6.99
N ALA A 27 -20.13 2.40 7.72
CA ALA A 27 -20.48 1.97 9.07
C ALA A 27 -20.49 3.10 10.11
N GLU A 28 -19.85 4.24 9.83
CA GLU A 28 -19.92 5.44 10.69
C GLU A 28 -21.34 6.06 10.71
N GLY A 29 -22.14 5.84 9.66
CA GLY A 29 -23.56 6.22 9.58
C GLY A 29 -23.85 7.71 9.38
N ASP A 30 -22.90 8.60 9.69
CA ASP A 30 -23.02 10.05 9.55
C ASP A 30 -22.22 10.62 8.37
N LEU A 31 -21.51 9.78 7.60
CA LEU A 31 -20.65 10.19 6.48
C LEU A 31 -21.39 10.11 5.13
N PRO A 32 -21.01 10.92 4.12
CA PRO A 32 -21.52 10.74 2.77
C PRO A 32 -21.07 9.38 2.20
N PRO A 33 -21.78 8.82 1.21
CA PRO A 33 -21.28 7.66 0.47
C PRO A 33 -19.91 7.95 -0.13
N CYS A 34 -18.97 7.02 0.04
CA CYS A 34 -17.63 7.13 -0.51
C CYS A 34 -17.42 6.09 -1.60
N HIS A 35 -16.65 6.45 -2.62
CA HIS A 35 -16.12 5.52 -3.61
C HIS A 35 -14.60 5.57 -3.59
N VAL A 36 -13.95 4.40 -3.55
CA VAL A 36 -12.50 4.27 -3.46
C VAL A 36 -11.95 3.62 -4.71
N VAL A 37 -11.02 4.31 -5.37
CA VAL A 37 -10.28 3.78 -6.52
C VAL A 37 -8.88 3.36 -6.04
N ASN A 38 -8.59 2.06 -6.07
CA ASN A 38 -7.24 1.58 -5.80
C ASN A 38 -6.38 1.60 -7.07
N SER A 39 -5.53 2.63 -7.19
CA SER A 39 -4.58 2.79 -8.31
C SER A 39 -3.16 2.28 -7.98
N SER A 40 -3.02 1.28 -7.10
CA SER A 40 -1.70 0.74 -6.72
C SER A 40 -1.15 -0.25 -7.76
N LEU A 41 0.14 -0.14 -8.11
CA LEU A 41 0.83 -1.09 -9.00
C LEU A 41 2.13 -1.63 -8.39
N SER A 42 2.41 -2.91 -8.61
CA SER A 42 3.59 -3.58 -8.05
C SER A 42 4.86 -3.10 -8.74
N GLY A 43 5.91 -2.84 -7.96
CA GLY A 43 7.21 -2.42 -8.48
C GLY A 43 7.25 -0.99 -9.05
N GLU A 44 6.19 -0.20 -8.87
CA GLU A 44 6.09 1.19 -9.30
C GLU A 44 6.81 2.15 -8.36
N TYR A 45 7.42 3.17 -8.94
CA TYR A 45 8.07 4.33 -8.32
C TYR A 45 7.68 5.58 -9.13
N ILE A 46 7.78 6.78 -8.56
CA ILE A 46 7.14 7.98 -9.12
C ILE A 46 7.64 8.29 -10.53
N LYS A 47 8.95 8.25 -10.76
CA LYS A 47 9.50 8.51 -12.10
C LYS A 47 8.97 7.51 -13.16
N ARG A 48 8.79 6.23 -12.79
CA ARG A 48 8.21 5.21 -13.70
C ARG A 48 6.73 5.42 -13.96
N LEU A 49 5.97 5.92 -12.98
CA LEU A 49 4.56 6.27 -13.17
C LEU A 49 4.40 7.25 -14.35
N PHE A 50 5.31 8.21 -14.47
CA PHE A 50 5.36 9.15 -15.60
C PHE A 50 5.96 8.53 -16.87
N ASP A 51 7.14 7.92 -16.79
CA ASP A 51 7.86 7.43 -17.97
C ASP A 51 7.10 6.33 -18.73
N SER A 52 6.27 5.56 -18.01
CA SER A 52 5.42 4.53 -18.63
C SER A 52 4.12 5.07 -19.24
N GLY A 53 3.84 6.38 -19.11
CA GLY A 53 2.57 6.99 -19.49
C GLY A 53 1.37 6.53 -18.64
N ARG A 54 1.62 5.81 -17.54
CA ARG A 54 0.56 5.26 -16.70
C ARG A 54 -0.26 6.36 -16.03
N TYR A 55 0.37 7.44 -15.57
CA TYR A 55 -0.35 8.56 -14.98
C TYR A 55 -1.43 9.10 -15.92
N ASP A 56 -1.05 9.40 -17.18
CA ASP A 56 -1.97 9.97 -18.17
C ASP A 56 -3.11 9.01 -18.54
N ARG A 57 -2.81 7.71 -18.56
CA ARG A 57 -3.79 6.67 -18.89
C ARG A 57 -4.78 6.42 -17.75
N ASP A 58 -4.28 6.29 -16.51
CA ASP A 58 -5.06 5.71 -15.40
C ASP A 58 -5.49 6.75 -14.36
N ALA A 59 -4.79 7.89 -14.24
CA ALA A 59 -4.98 8.83 -13.12
C ALA A 59 -5.42 10.24 -13.56
N ALA A 60 -4.87 10.79 -14.65
CA ALA A 60 -5.06 12.19 -15.04
C ALA A 60 -6.53 12.56 -15.32
N LYS A 61 -7.35 11.59 -15.76
CA LYS A 61 -8.73 11.82 -16.21
C LYS A 61 -9.79 11.23 -15.29
N LEU A 62 -9.41 10.78 -14.08
CA LEU A 62 -10.39 10.25 -13.14
C LEU A 62 -11.35 11.36 -12.70
N PRO A 63 -12.68 11.20 -12.87
CA PRO A 63 -13.63 12.23 -12.51
C PRO A 63 -13.91 12.23 -11.00
N GLY A 64 -14.20 13.42 -10.45
CA GLY A 64 -14.77 13.54 -9.10
C GLY A 64 -13.85 13.09 -7.96
N ILE A 65 -12.55 13.37 -8.05
CA ILE A 65 -11.59 13.02 -7.01
C ILE A 65 -11.58 14.08 -5.90
N ASP A 66 -12.05 13.71 -4.71
CA ASP A 66 -12.05 14.57 -3.51
C ASP A 66 -10.76 14.44 -2.70
N TYR A 67 -10.15 13.25 -2.67
CA TYR A 67 -8.94 12.95 -1.91
C TYR A 67 -7.99 12.08 -2.74
N VAL A 68 -6.69 12.37 -2.66
CA VAL A 68 -5.63 11.53 -3.24
C VAL A 68 -4.63 11.15 -2.17
N PHE A 69 -4.64 9.87 -1.80
CA PHE A 69 -3.67 9.27 -0.90
C PHE A 69 -2.42 8.83 -1.68
N ILE A 70 -1.27 9.45 -1.38
CA ILE A 70 -0.03 9.27 -2.16
C ILE A 70 0.98 8.49 -1.33
N ARG A 71 1.20 7.22 -1.68
CA ARG A 71 2.13 6.34 -0.97
C ARG A 71 3.17 5.70 -1.90
N TYR A 72 4.26 6.44 -2.11
CA TYR A 72 5.46 6.00 -2.83
C TYR A 72 6.67 5.95 -1.91
N GLY A 73 7.81 5.44 -2.40
CA GLY A 73 9.08 5.47 -1.68
C GLY A 73 9.83 4.13 -1.66
N LEU A 74 9.13 2.99 -1.52
CA LEU A 74 9.82 1.68 -1.38
C LEU A 74 10.61 1.29 -2.63
N ASN A 75 9.97 1.38 -3.81
CA ASN A 75 10.66 1.09 -5.07
C ASN A 75 11.52 2.26 -5.52
N ASP A 76 11.16 3.50 -5.16
CA ASP A 76 11.96 4.68 -5.41
C ASP A 76 13.33 4.51 -4.73
N ARG A 77 13.35 4.16 -3.44
CA ARG A 77 14.58 3.86 -2.70
C ARG A 77 15.41 2.76 -3.34
N ALA A 78 14.76 1.73 -3.89
CA ALA A 78 15.45 0.58 -4.48
C ALA A 78 15.97 0.82 -5.90
N LYS A 79 15.39 1.76 -6.66
CA LYS A 79 15.59 1.87 -8.12
C LYS A 79 15.90 3.28 -8.61
N ARG A 80 15.56 4.31 -7.85
CA ARG A 80 15.80 5.70 -8.23
C ARG A 80 17.25 6.05 -7.89
N GLU A 81 18.02 6.38 -8.92
CA GLU A 81 19.37 6.93 -8.77
C GLU A 81 19.35 8.18 -7.88
N ASN A 82 20.37 8.36 -7.04
CA ASN A 82 20.47 9.46 -6.08
C ASN A 82 19.15 9.69 -5.33
N PHE A 83 18.57 8.60 -4.79
CA PHE A 83 17.22 8.56 -4.21
C PHE A 83 16.89 9.76 -3.33
N THR A 84 17.75 10.11 -2.37
CA THR A 84 17.51 11.20 -1.42
C THR A 84 17.41 12.58 -2.07
N GLU A 85 18.04 12.78 -3.24
CA GLU A 85 17.95 14.01 -4.01
C GLU A 85 16.76 13.98 -4.99
N ASN A 86 16.55 12.84 -5.64
CA ASN A 86 15.63 12.74 -6.76
C ASN A 86 14.19 12.41 -6.34
N PHE A 87 13.98 11.64 -5.28
CA PHE A 87 12.64 11.29 -4.82
C PHE A 87 11.82 12.52 -4.40
N PRO A 88 12.36 13.50 -3.63
CA PRO A 88 11.62 14.73 -3.35
C PRO A 88 11.22 15.51 -4.61
N LYS A 89 12.11 15.61 -5.61
CA LYS A 89 11.83 16.28 -6.90
C LYS A 89 10.71 15.58 -7.66
N ASP A 90 10.80 14.25 -7.78
CA ASP A 90 9.78 13.45 -8.44
C ASP A 90 8.43 13.57 -7.70
N PHE A 91 8.45 13.61 -6.35
CA PHE A 91 7.25 13.78 -5.54
C PHE A 91 6.59 15.16 -5.75
N HIS A 92 7.39 16.24 -5.76
CA HIS A 92 6.92 17.58 -6.09
C HIS A 92 6.30 17.66 -7.50
N GLU A 93 6.91 17.00 -8.48
CA GLU A 93 6.34 16.88 -9.83
C GLU A 93 4.98 16.17 -9.81
N LEU A 94 4.84 15.08 -9.04
CA LEU A 94 3.58 14.38 -8.85
C LEU A 94 2.50 15.26 -8.21
N LEU A 95 2.86 16.01 -7.17
CA LEU A 95 1.93 16.93 -6.50
C LEU A 95 1.50 18.05 -7.45
N ALA A 96 2.43 18.67 -8.17
CA ALA A 96 2.11 19.71 -9.15
C ALA A 96 1.18 19.18 -10.24
N ARG A 97 1.42 17.95 -10.73
CA ARG A 97 0.58 17.32 -11.74
C ARG A 97 -0.82 17.00 -11.21
N LEU A 98 -0.92 16.45 -10.00
CA LEU A 98 -2.20 16.17 -9.35
C LEU A 98 -3.02 17.44 -9.10
N ARG A 99 -2.40 18.54 -8.65
CA ARG A 99 -3.11 19.82 -8.48
C ARG A 99 -3.65 20.38 -9.79
N LYS A 100 -2.94 20.17 -10.89
CA LYS A 100 -3.40 20.60 -12.22
C LYS A 100 -4.59 19.79 -12.70
N ASP A 101 -4.49 18.46 -12.59
CA ASP A 101 -5.47 17.56 -13.20
C ASP A 101 -6.68 17.29 -12.26
N HIS A 102 -6.50 17.46 -10.95
CA HIS A 102 -7.52 17.30 -9.89
C HIS A 102 -7.52 18.51 -8.92
N PRO A 103 -7.88 19.72 -9.38
CA PRO A 103 -7.68 20.96 -8.61
C PRO A 103 -8.49 21.08 -7.31
N HIS A 104 -9.53 20.27 -7.15
CA HIS A 104 -10.35 20.24 -5.94
C HIS A 104 -9.93 19.15 -4.94
N ALA A 105 -9.04 18.24 -5.35
CA ALA A 105 -8.64 17.12 -4.52
C ALA A 105 -7.73 17.58 -3.37
N VAL A 106 -7.98 17.06 -2.18
CA VAL A 106 -7.06 17.13 -1.06
C VAL A 106 -5.95 16.09 -1.28
N LEU A 107 -4.72 16.56 -1.45
CA LEU A 107 -3.55 15.69 -1.61
C LEU A 107 -3.02 15.31 -0.23
N VAL A 108 -2.91 14.01 0.03
CA VAL A 108 -2.49 13.46 1.32
C VAL A 108 -1.26 12.57 1.11
N PRO A 109 -0.04 13.14 1.29
CA PRO A 109 1.18 12.33 1.37
C PRO A 109 1.07 11.30 2.51
N MET A 110 1.50 10.07 2.25
CA MET A 110 1.44 8.97 3.22
C MET A 110 2.81 8.37 3.45
N THR A 111 3.09 8.02 4.70
CA THR A 111 4.27 7.22 5.04
C THR A 111 4.13 5.79 4.51
N VAL A 112 5.26 5.10 4.32
CA VAL A 112 5.27 3.67 4.03
C VAL A 112 4.96 2.88 5.29
N ILE A 113 4.50 1.64 5.14
CA ILE A 113 4.42 0.68 6.25
C ILE A 113 5.81 0.08 6.53
N PRO A 114 6.05 -0.52 7.70
CA PRO A 114 7.24 -1.34 7.94
C PRO A 114 7.33 -2.49 6.92
N PHE A 115 8.15 -2.30 5.88
CA PHE A 115 8.32 -3.25 4.78
C PHE A 115 9.75 -3.80 4.74
N SER A 116 10.74 -2.91 4.87
CA SER A 116 12.16 -3.24 5.02
C SER A 116 12.59 -3.09 6.48
N ASN A 117 13.86 -2.83 6.75
CA ASN A 117 14.31 -2.42 8.08
C ASN A 117 13.78 -1.02 8.44
N GLU A 118 13.91 -0.67 9.72
CA GLU A 118 13.43 0.57 10.30
C GLU A 118 14.16 1.78 9.70
N GLU A 119 15.47 1.68 9.49
CA GLU A 119 16.30 2.76 8.94
C GLU A 119 15.87 3.14 7.53
N ALA A 120 15.64 2.15 6.67
CA ALA A 120 15.17 2.37 5.29
C ALA A 120 13.75 2.93 5.26
N SER A 121 12.88 2.48 6.18
CA SER A 121 11.52 3.03 6.29
C SER A 121 11.57 4.48 6.76
N LYS A 122 12.45 4.79 7.72
CA LYS A 122 12.67 6.13 8.24
C LYS A 122 13.22 7.07 7.17
N GLU A 123 14.22 6.65 6.40
CA GLU A 123 14.80 7.44 5.31
C GLU A 123 13.72 7.86 4.29
N ILE A 124 12.84 6.94 3.90
CA ILE A 124 11.72 7.25 3.00
C ILE A 124 10.75 8.22 3.67
N ASN A 125 10.32 7.92 4.90
CA ASN A 125 9.30 8.70 5.59
C ASN A 125 9.77 10.12 5.91
N ASP A 126 11.03 10.32 6.28
CA ASP A 126 11.64 11.63 6.50
C ASP A 126 11.53 12.52 5.24
N LEU A 127 11.78 11.94 4.06
CA LEU A 127 11.63 12.66 2.79
C LEU A 127 10.16 12.98 2.46
N VAL A 128 9.23 12.07 2.78
CA VAL A 128 7.79 12.33 2.65
C VAL A 128 7.36 13.49 3.57
N PHE A 129 7.82 13.49 4.82
CA PHE A 129 7.57 14.59 5.76
C PHE A 129 8.19 15.90 5.28
N GLN A 130 9.40 15.86 4.73
CA GLN A 130 10.06 17.03 4.16
C GLN A 130 9.22 17.63 3.02
N VAL A 131 8.86 16.83 2.01
CA VAL A 131 8.06 17.29 0.87
C VAL A 131 6.71 17.84 1.34
N ALA A 132 6.01 17.13 2.23
CA ALA A 132 4.73 17.59 2.75
C ALA A 132 4.84 18.91 3.51
N LYS A 133 5.92 19.12 4.28
CA LYS A 133 6.20 20.38 4.96
C LYS A 133 6.45 21.52 3.97
N GLU A 134 7.26 21.28 2.94
CA GLU A 134 7.55 22.25 1.88
C GLU A 134 6.28 22.65 1.11
N GLU A 135 5.34 21.72 0.96
CA GLU A 135 4.08 21.88 0.23
C GLU A 135 2.88 22.27 1.11
N ASN A 136 3.12 22.46 2.41
CA ASN A 136 2.10 22.75 3.43
C ASN A 136 0.92 21.75 3.42
N LEU A 137 1.23 20.46 3.33
CA LEU A 137 0.28 19.34 3.31
C LEU A 137 0.29 18.57 4.64
N GLU A 138 -0.88 18.09 5.06
CA GLU A 138 -0.99 17.13 6.17
C GLU A 138 -0.49 15.76 5.71
N VAL A 139 0.41 15.14 6.49
CA VAL A 139 0.85 13.76 6.25
C VAL A 139 -0.06 12.79 6.98
N PHE A 140 -0.55 11.78 6.26
CA PHE A 140 -1.15 10.62 6.91
C PHE A 140 -0.05 9.60 7.26
N ASP A 141 0.40 9.66 8.52
CA ASP A 141 1.42 8.76 9.04
C ASP A 141 0.83 7.41 9.49
N ILE A 142 0.88 6.43 8.60
CA ILE A 142 0.35 5.08 8.84
C ILE A 142 1.37 4.14 9.49
N TYR A 143 2.66 4.50 9.49
CA TYR A 143 3.75 3.64 9.95
C TYR A 143 3.56 3.19 11.41
N PRO A 144 3.27 4.07 12.39
CA PRO A 144 3.15 3.67 13.79
C PRO A 144 2.01 2.67 14.02
N ARG A 145 0.86 2.90 13.37
CA ARG A 145 -0.31 2.01 13.47
C ARG A 145 0.00 0.60 12.96
N TYR A 146 0.68 0.51 11.81
CA TYR A 146 1.04 -0.77 11.22
C TYR A 146 2.13 -1.48 12.02
N ALA A 147 3.14 -0.74 12.50
CA ALA A 147 4.20 -1.26 13.36
C ALA A 147 3.65 -1.82 14.68
N ALA A 148 2.64 -1.15 15.27
CA ALA A 148 1.97 -1.64 16.47
C ALA A 148 1.24 -2.98 16.21
N GLU A 149 0.63 -3.15 15.04
CA GLU A 149 -0.06 -4.41 14.71
C GLU A 149 0.94 -5.57 14.52
N LEU A 150 2.10 -5.32 13.91
CA LEU A 150 3.14 -6.33 13.73
C LEU A 150 3.67 -6.93 15.04
N LYS A 151 3.47 -6.25 16.18
CA LYS A 151 3.82 -6.80 17.52
C LYS A 151 3.00 -8.03 17.90
N LYS A 152 1.83 -8.24 17.30
CA LYS A 152 1.01 -9.45 17.48
C LYS A 152 1.55 -10.66 16.72
N GLY A 153 2.45 -10.43 15.77
CA GLY A 153 3.09 -11.45 14.97
C GLY A 153 3.80 -10.83 13.76
N PHE A 154 5.13 -10.83 13.76
CA PHE A 154 5.90 -10.07 12.75
C PHE A 154 5.64 -10.48 11.29
N ASN A 155 5.20 -11.72 11.06
CA ASN A 155 4.91 -12.26 9.73
C ASN A 155 3.41 -12.44 9.45
N MET A 156 2.53 -12.11 10.39
CA MET A 156 1.10 -12.39 10.29
C MET A 156 0.37 -11.50 9.27
N LEU A 157 0.97 -10.37 8.91
CA LEU A 157 0.36 -9.40 8.00
C LEU A 157 0.87 -9.53 6.57
N ASN A 158 1.58 -10.61 6.24
CA ASN A 158 2.18 -10.82 4.93
C ASN A 158 1.67 -12.12 4.31
N TYR A 159 1.50 -12.13 2.99
CA TYR A 159 1.31 -13.40 2.28
C TYR A 159 2.67 -14.08 2.09
N ARG A 160 2.68 -15.37 1.75
CA ARG A 160 3.91 -16.10 1.38
C ARG A 160 4.01 -16.20 -0.12
N ARG A 161 5.22 -16.04 -0.65
CA ARG A 161 5.53 -16.25 -2.06
C ARG A 161 6.91 -16.87 -2.19
N TYR A 162 6.95 -18.20 -2.32
CA TYR A 162 8.17 -18.98 -2.24
C TYR A 162 8.43 -19.77 -3.53
N PRO A 163 9.67 -19.85 -4.05
CA PRO A 163 9.95 -20.63 -5.25
C PRO A 163 9.69 -22.12 -5.05
N VAL A 164 8.92 -22.75 -5.93
CA VAL A 164 8.50 -24.17 -5.78
C VAL A 164 9.69 -25.13 -5.83
N GLU A 165 10.71 -24.78 -6.61
CA GLU A 165 11.93 -25.54 -6.78
C GLU A 165 12.80 -25.58 -5.51
N LYS A 166 12.56 -24.66 -4.57
CA LYS A 166 13.25 -24.63 -3.27
C LYS A 166 12.49 -25.40 -2.18
N VAL A 167 11.29 -25.88 -2.47
CA VAL A 167 10.51 -26.69 -1.53
C VAL A 167 11.12 -28.10 -1.47
N PRO A 168 11.46 -28.63 -0.27
CA PRO A 168 11.95 -29.99 -0.13
C PRO A 168 11.01 -31.02 -0.78
N GLU A 169 11.59 -32.04 -1.43
CA GLU A 169 10.84 -33.04 -2.20
C GLU A 169 9.68 -33.67 -1.41
N LYS A 170 9.90 -33.98 -0.12
CA LYS A 170 8.89 -34.53 0.80
C LYS A 170 7.62 -33.67 0.96
N TYR A 171 7.68 -32.38 0.65
CA TYR A 171 6.55 -31.44 0.76
C TYR A 171 5.96 -31.04 -0.60
N GLN A 172 6.47 -31.56 -1.72
CA GLN A 172 5.98 -31.19 -3.06
C GLN A 172 4.50 -31.53 -3.25
N ALA A 173 4.06 -32.69 -2.76
CA ALA A 173 2.65 -33.07 -2.80
C ALA A 173 1.77 -32.13 -1.94
N LEU A 174 2.26 -31.71 -0.77
CA LEU A 174 1.57 -30.82 0.14
C LEU A 174 1.35 -29.42 -0.47
N VAL A 175 2.37 -28.87 -1.15
CA VAL A 175 2.29 -27.49 -1.67
C VAL A 175 1.54 -27.38 -2.99
N LYS A 176 1.23 -28.50 -3.67
CA LYS A 176 0.60 -28.53 -4.99
C LYS A 176 -0.64 -27.63 -5.13
N PRO A 177 -1.57 -27.54 -4.16
CA PRO A 177 -2.73 -26.66 -4.24
C PRO A 177 -2.41 -25.17 -4.18
N PHE A 178 -1.21 -24.81 -3.70
CA PHE A 178 -0.76 -23.43 -3.49
C PHE A 178 0.15 -22.93 -4.63
N ILE A 179 0.40 -23.74 -5.67
CA ILE A 179 1.30 -23.36 -6.76
C ILE A 179 0.61 -22.40 -7.74
N LEU A 180 1.16 -21.20 -7.86
CA LEU A 180 0.76 -20.17 -8.82
C LEU A 180 2.00 -19.57 -9.48
N GLY A 181 2.08 -19.67 -10.82
CA GLY A 181 3.19 -19.09 -11.59
C GLY A 181 4.57 -19.60 -11.16
N GLY A 182 4.70 -20.90 -10.88
CA GLY A 182 5.97 -21.50 -10.44
C GLY A 182 6.36 -21.19 -8.99
N ARG A 183 5.44 -20.66 -8.18
CA ARG A 183 5.69 -20.34 -6.78
C ARG A 183 4.59 -20.88 -5.89
N VAL A 184 4.95 -21.29 -4.67
CA VAL A 184 4.01 -21.52 -3.58
C VAL A 184 3.54 -20.16 -3.10
N VAL A 185 2.23 -19.91 -3.17
CA VAL A 185 1.59 -18.67 -2.75
C VAL A 185 0.50 -18.98 -1.74
N VAL A 186 0.64 -18.40 -0.55
CA VAL A 186 -0.26 -18.65 0.59
C VAL A 186 -0.73 -17.31 1.11
N MET A 187 -2.04 -17.15 1.35
CA MET A 187 -2.59 -15.87 1.78
C MET A 187 -2.11 -15.49 3.19
N ASP A 188 -2.02 -16.45 4.09
CA ASP A 188 -1.70 -16.22 5.48
C ASP A 188 -0.62 -17.20 5.96
N ASN A 189 -0.79 -17.77 7.15
CA ASN A 189 0.17 -18.59 7.85
C ASN A 189 -0.09 -20.10 7.71
N GLU A 190 -0.92 -20.54 6.76
CA GLU A 190 -1.39 -21.93 6.66
C GLU A 190 -0.26 -22.97 6.58
N LEU A 191 0.91 -22.58 6.04
CA LEU A 191 2.08 -23.46 5.89
C LEU A 191 3.27 -23.07 6.78
N ASP A 192 3.13 -22.06 7.65
CA ASP A 192 4.26 -21.53 8.45
C ASP A 192 4.83 -22.58 9.41
N SER A 193 4.00 -23.44 10.01
CA SER A 193 4.47 -24.50 10.92
C SER A 193 5.24 -25.64 10.23
N ILE A 194 5.17 -25.72 8.90
CA ILE A 194 5.77 -26.79 8.09
C ILE A 194 6.97 -26.27 7.28
N LEU A 195 6.83 -25.06 6.73
CA LEU A 195 7.79 -24.45 5.79
C LEU A 195 8.45 -23.18 6.36
N GLY A 196 8.08 -22.75 7.57
CA GLY A 196 8.57 -21.52 8.19
C GLY A 196 10.08 -21.46 8.41
N ASP A 197 10.72 -22.61 8.59
CA ASP A 197 12.17 -22.71 8.76
C ASP A 197 12.94 -22.66 7.44
N LEU A 198 12.24 -22.67 6.29
CA LEU A 198 12.91 -22.58 5.00
C LEU A 198 13.56 -21.20 4.82
N PRO A 199 14.84 -21.13 4.42
CA PRO A 199 15.50 -19.86 4.14
C PRO A 199 14.71 -19.03 3.13
N GLY A 200 14.32 -17.83 3.55
CA GLY A 200 13.59 -16.87 2.74
C GLY A 200 12.07 -17.07 2.67
N TRP A 201 11.50 -17.98 3.47
CA TRP A 201 10.03 -18.19 3.52
C TRP A 201 9.24 -16.89 3.78
N TYR A 202 9.78 -16.03 4.66
CA TYR A 202 9.20 -14.74 5.04
C TYR A 202 9.79 -13.52 4.30
N SER A 203 10.56 -13.72 3.23
CA SER A 203 11.25 -12.63 2.54
C SER A 203 10.33 -11.70 1.75
N ASP A 204 9.17 -12.19 1.31
CA ASP A 204 8.16 -11.32 0.69
C ASP A 204 7.39 -10.57 1.78
N ARG A 205 7.51 -9.24 1.78
CA ARG A 205 6.92 -8.35 2.78
C ARG A 205 5.67 -7.63 2.28
N HIS A 206 5.10 -8.09 1.16
CA HIS A 206 3.81 -7.57 0.71
C HIS A 206 2.70 -7.98 1.69
N PRO A 207 1.76 -7.09 2.00
CA PRO A 207 0.72 -7.43 2.95
C PRO A 207 -0.28 -8.47 2.41
N ASN A 208 -0.78 -9.31 3.30
CA ASN A 208 -1.97 -10.13 3.04
C ASN A 208 -3.25 -9.32 3.27
N LEU A 209 -4.42 -9.99 3.21
CA LEU A 209 -5.70 -9.35 3.50
C LEU A 209 -5.77 -8.77 4.93
N ALA A 210 -5.16 -9.42 5.93
CA ALA A 210 -5.12 -8.88 7.28
C ALA A 210 -4.31 -7.58 7.34
N GLY A 211 -3.15 -7.53 6.69
CA GLY A 211 -2.36 -6.30 6.55
C GLY A 211 -3.09 -5.21 5.76
N TYR A 212 -3.84 -5.56 4.71
CA TYR A 212 -4.71 -4.59 4.02
C TYR A 212 -5.82 -4.06 4.91
N ASN A 213 -6.36 -4.87 5.80
CA ASN A 213 -7.39 -4.41 6.73
C ASN A 213 -6.82 -3.43 7.78
N VAL A 214 -5.56 -3.58 8.20
CA VAL A 214 -4.90 -2.55 9.04
C VAL A 214 -4.81 -1.23 8.29
N ILE A 215 -4.43 -1.29 7.01
CA ILE A 215 -4.34 -0.09 6.17
C ILE A 215 -5.71 0.54 5.95
N ALA A 216 -6.73 -0.29 5.66
CA ALA A 216 -8.10 0.15 5.43
C ALA A 216 -8.71 0.80 6.68
N ASP A 217 -8.58 0.15 7.85
CA ASP A 217 -9.06 0.64 9.14
C ASP A 217 -8.49 2.02 9.47
N GLU A 218 -7.17 2.18 9.36
CA GLU A 218 -6.54 3.46 9.67
C GLU A 218 -6.88 4.54 8.64
N THR A 219 -6.97 4.17 7.36
CA THR A 219 -7.38 5.10 6.29
C THR A 219 -8.81 5.58 6.50
N ALA A 220 -9.74 4.68 6.85
CA ALA A 220 -11.13 5.02 7.11
C ALA A 220 -11.25 5.96 8.33
N LYS A 221 -10.52 5.68 9.42
CA LYS A 221 -10.49 6.57 10.61
C LYS A 221 -9.95 7.96 10.29
N TYR A 222 -8.86 8.02 9.54
CA TYR A 222 -8.28 9.28 9.08
C TYR A 222 -9.31 10.06 8.24
N LEU A 223 -9.87 9.42 7.21
CA LEU A 223 -10.77 10.08 6.26
C LEU A 223 -12.09 10.50 6.91
N ALA A 224 -12.67 9.66 7.79
CA ALA A 224 -13.87 10.00 8.57
C ALA A 224 -13.70 11.32 9.34
N LYS A 225 -12.54 11.51 9.98
CA LYS A 225 -12.21 12.77 10.66
C LYS A 225 -12.14 13.96 9.69
N GLN A 226 -11.55 13.78 8.51
CA GLN A 226 -11.45 14.85 7.53
C GLN A 226 -12.82 15.23 6.93
N LEU A 227 -13.64 14.23 6.59
CA LEU A 227 -14.99 14.45 6.07
C LEU A 227 -15.90 15.18 7.07
N ARG A 228 -15.80 14.84 8.37
CA ARG A 228 -16.54 15.56 9.43
C ARG A 228 -16.11 17.02 9.55
N LYS A 229 -14.80 17.29 9.49
CA LYS A 229 -14.29 18.67 9.51
C LYS A 229 -14.82 19.50 8.34
N GLN A 230 -14.88 18.92 7.14
CA GLN A 230 -15.44 19.60 5.98
C GLN A 230 -16.93 19.91 6.14
N LYS A 231 -17.72 18.98 6.71
CA LYS A 231 -19.14 19.22 7.02
C LYS A 231 -19.36 20.38 8.00
N THR A 232 -18.46 20.57 8.96
CA THR A 232 -18.57 21.68 9.94
C THR A 232 -18.11 23.02 9.38
N ALA A 233 -17.35 23.03 8.27
CA ALA A 233 -16.85 24.24 7.63
C ALA A 233 -17.79 24.80 6.54
N GLN A 234 -18.85 24.06 6.19
CA GLN A 234 -19.94 24.47 5.29
C GLN A 234 -21.14 25.00 6.09
#